data_AF-A0A210QU70-F1
#
_entry.id   AF-A0A210QU70-F1
#
_cell.length_a   1.000
_cell.length_b   1.000
_cell.length_c   1.000
_cell.angle_alpha   90.00
_cell.angle_beta   90.00
_cell.angle_gamma   90.00
#
_symmetry.space_group_name_H-M   'P 1'
#
loop_
_entity.id
_entity.type
_entity.pdbx_description
1 polymer ?
#
loop_
_entity_poly.entity_id
_entity_poly.type
_entity_poly.pdbx_seq_one_letter_code
_entity_poly.pdbx_strand_id
1 'polypeptide(L)'
;MASVEDSDGESTKVLSPLHRSAEELEKQFHLLKSFGGSTSSVEKRNIFLEEERFLETFLRCLICRELYDLSDRPPKILPCHHSLCLQCTLKLYQGEVDYHKGQTHGFVPVAVSIVCPTCRKHFISQEEGLRQLPTDHRVIQLIDFVRNTDVQIIQYCTKHQHQHLNFFCEHCCYLVCRDCTILDHKESDGHIVLDIDTAVNKYVQVLDNAMAELQSQNTELKEKRVTVEKAIDTMTRAEEGLTENIRESFNRLRELLEEREKELLGMAALSVNTEKEKLKEKIVEIEDRCKVIDEKCEELQSAKAEKNVDKLYKAQEETKTVKEMPAIGIEDVDSCIQTQFSFNDRDEKYLSTRIKNYGEVDSCTQIETTKPASSSTSTYSSSYAKYGSATYGGSTSYNRYNPSSYSTSSVYGYGSGKSYYRP
;
A
#
# COMPACT_ATOMS: atom_id res chain seq x y z
N MET A 1 -13.95 37.64 -18.85
CA MET A 1 -14.54 36.61 -19.74
C MET A 1 -13.43 36.13 -20.65
N ALA A 2 -13.06 34.85 -20.74
CA ALA A 2 -13.33 33.66 -19.95
C ALA A 2 -12.15 32.73 -20.24
N SER A 3 -11.55 32.16 -19.19
CA SER A 3 -10.48 31.18 -19.29
C SER A 3 -11.11 29.80 -19.42
N VAL A 4 -10.57 28.97 -20.31
CA VAL A 4 -11.01 27.60 -20.60
C VAL A 4 -10.46 26.68 -19.51
N GLU A 5 -11.34 25.83 -18.98
CA GLU A 5 -11.07 24.82 -17.94
C GLU A 5 -10.54 23.53 -18.59
N ASP A 6 -9.35 23.10 -18.19
CA ASP A 6 -8.85 21.74 -18.37
C ASP A 6 -9.29 20.88 -17.19
N SER A 7 -9.80 19.69 -17.50
CA SER A 7 -10.38 18.73 -16.56
C SER A 7 -9.49 17.49 -16.46
N ASP A 8 -8.59 17.50 -15.47
CA ASP A 8 -7.86 16.32 -15.03
C ASP A 8 -8.50 15.77 -13.75
N GLY A 9 -9.12 14.59 -13.88
CA GLY A 9 -9.68 13.82 -12.79
C GLY A 9 -8.58 13.09 -12.02
N GLU A 10 -8.22 13.62 -10.85
CA GLU A 10 -7.33 12.94 -9.92
C GLU A 10 -8.14 12.01 -8.99
N SER A 11 -7.93 10.70 -9.17
CA SER A 11 -8.58 9.64 -8.41
C SER A 11 -8.20 9.71 -6.94
N THR A 12 -9.19 9.99 -6.10
CA THR A 12 -9.11 9.90 -4.64
C THR A 12 -8.87 8.44 -4.23
N LYS A 13 -7.63 8.12 -3.84
CA LYS A 13 -7.31 6.88 -3.12
C LYS A 13 -8.01 6.91 -1.76
N VAL A 14 -9.09 6.14 -1.65
CA VAL A 14 -9.75 5.83 -0.37
C VAL A 14 -8.81 4.94 0.44
N LEU A 15 -8.07 5.53 1.38
CA LEU A 15 -7.33 4.79 2.40
C LEU A 15 -8.30 4.33 3.50
N SER A 16 -8.32 3.03 3.77
CA SER A 16 -9.15 2.38 4.78
C SER A 16 -8.82 2.80 6.22
N PRO A 17 -9.79 2.96 7.14
CA PRO A 17 -9.58 3.62 8.45
C PRO A 17 -8.88 2.81 9.57
N LEU A 18 -8.25 1.66 9.30
CA LEU A 18 -7.87 0.70 10.36
C LEU A 18 -6.48 0.90 11.01
N HIS A 19 -5.76 1.99 10.73
CA HIS A 19 -4.38 2.16 11.22
C HIS A 19 -4.17 3.16 12.35
N ARG A 20 -5.24 3.74 12.91
CA ARG A 20 -5.12 4.87 13.86
C ARG A 20 -5.56 4.57 15.31
N SER A 21 -5.46 3.32 15.77
CA SER A 21 -5.92 2.97 17.15
C SER A 21 -4.90 2.25 18.04
N ALA A 22 -3.71 1.88 17.55
CA ALA A 22 -2.72 1.20 18.41
C ALA A 22 -1.97 2.19 19.32
N GLU A 23 -1.49 3.31 18.79
CA GLU A 23 -0.76 4.32 19.56
C GLU A 23 -1.66 5.15 20.49
N GLU A 24 -2.95 5.30 20.16
CA GLU A 24 -3.94 6.03 20.96
C GLU A 24 -4.35 5.24 22.22
N LEU A 25 -4.43 3.91 22.10
CA LEU A 25 -4.75 3.00 23.22
C LEU A 25 -3.55 2.79 24.15
N GLU A 26 -2.31 2.76 23.64
CA GLU A 26 -1.10 2.71 24.48
C GLU A 26 -0.92 3.98 25.33
N LYS A 27 -1.32 5.16 24.82
CA LYS A 27 -1.30 6.42 25.58
C LYS A 27 -2.35 6.47 26.69
N GLN A 28 -3.52 5.86 26.49
CA GLN A 28 -4.53 5.74 27.54
C GLN A 28 -4.15 4.73 28.63
N PHE A 29 -3.45 3.65 28.26
CA PHE A 29 -2.94 2.66 29.23
C PHE A 29 -1.78 3.19 30.08
N HIS A 30 -0.98 4.14 29.55
CA HIS A 30 0.15 4.73 30.28
C HIS A 30 -0.25 5.76 31.34
N LEU A 31 -1.44 6.35 31.25
CA LEU A 31 -1.98 7.31 32.23
C LEU A 31 -2.53 6.64 33.50
N LEU A 32 -2.88 5.35 33.44
CA LEU A 32 -3.34 4.57 34.60
C LEU A 32 -2.22 3.83 35.33
N LYS A 33 -1.00 3.79 34.76
CA LYS A 33 0.17 3.13 35.35
C LYS A 33 1.01 4.02 36.28
N SER A 34 0.65 5.29 36.47
CA SER A 34 1.42 6.24 37.28
C SER A 34 1.01 6.32 38.76
N PHE A 35 0.04 5.53 39.22
CA PHE A 35 -0.35 5.52 40.64
C PHE A 35 -0.47 4.10 41.18
N GLY A 36 0.69 3.49 41.41
CA GLY A 36 0.82 2.22 42.11
C GLY A 36 2.14 2.20 42.89
N GLY A 37 2.06 2.52 44.19
CA GLY A 37 3.18 2.50 45.14
C GLY A 37 3.23 3.79 45.95
N SER A 38 2.79 3.81 47.21
CA SER A 38 3.62 3.32 48.31
C SER A 38 2.75 3.03 49.53
N THR A 39 2.93 1.85 50.12
CA THR A 39 2.43 1.51 51.44
C THR A 39 3.19 2.32 52.51
N SER A 40 2.53 3.30 53.12
CA SER A 40 2.95 3.80 54.43
C SER A 40 1.71 3.99 55.31
N SER A 41 1.73 3.34 56.48
CA SER A 41 0.73 3.48 57.54
C SER A 41 0.65 4.93 57.98
N VAL A 42 -0.38 5.64 57.54
CA VAL A 42 -0.84 6.88 58.17
C VAL A 42 -2.29 6.66 58.55
N GLU A 43 -2.57 6.74 59.86
CA GLU A 43 -3.90 6.66 60.43
C GLU A 43 -4.84 7.63 59.68
N LYS A 44 -5.71 7.07 58.84
CA LYS A 44 -6.68 7.81 58.03
C LYS A 44 -7.71 8.43 58.97
N ARG A 45 -7.63 9.73 59.21
CA ARG A 45 -8.68 10.48 59.91
C ARG A 45 -9.82 10.75 58.93
N ASN A 46 -10.96 10.14 59.18
CA ASN A 46 -12.19 10.37 58.41
C ASN A 46 -12.69 11.81 58.60
N ILE A 47 -12.81 12.57 57.51
CA ILE A 47 -13.42 13.91 57.52
C ILE A 47 -14.61 13.89 56.56
N PHE A 48 -15.78 14.24 57.09
CA PHE A 48 -17.03 14.41 56.35
C PHE A 48 -17.03 15.80 55.69
N LEU A 49 -17.09 15.87 54.36
CA LEU A 49 -17.25 17.12 53.61
C LEU A 49 -18.43 16.98 52.63
N GLU A 50 -19.45 17.83 52.74
CA GLU A 50 -20.35 18.13 51.62
C GLU A 50 -19.49 18.86 50.56
N GLU A 51 -18.91 18.08 49.65
CA GLU A 51 -17.83 18.46 48.73
C GLU A 51 -18.13 19.76 47.97
N GLU A 52 -19.34 19.93 47.46
CA GLU A 52 -19.73 21.09 46.65
C GLU A 52 -19.72 22.42 47.44
N ARG A 53 -20.25 22.42 48.66
CA ARG A 53 -20.35 23.65 49.46
C ARG A 53 -18.99 24.12 49.99
N PHE A 54 -18.12 23.17 50.32
CA PHE A 54 -16.78 23.48 50.82
C PHE A 54 -15.91 24.10 49.71
N LEU A 55 -15.93 23.50 48.51
CA LEU A 55 -15.18 24.00 47.35
C LEU A 55 -15.63 25.42 46.93
N GLU A 56 -16.93 25.67 46.94
CA GLU A 56 -17.49 26.98 46.59
C GLU A 56 -17.17 28.09 47.59
N THR A 57 -17.14 27.76 48.87
CA THR A 57 -16.95 28.76 49.93
C THR A 57 -15.48 29.14 50.11
N PHE A 58 -14.56 28.19 49.93
CA PHE A 58 -13.16 28.37 50.35
C PHE A 58 -12.13 28.30 49.22
N LEU A 59 -12.43 27.62 48.10
CA LEU A 59 -11.41 27.30 47.08
C LEU A 59 -11.67 27.92 45.71
N ARG A 60 -12.75 28.70 45.55
CA ARG A 60 -13.09 29.39 44.30
C ARG A 60 -12.99 30.91 44.43
N CYS A 61 -12.60 31.57 43.35
CA CYS A 61 -12.55 33.03 43.31
C CYS A 61 -13.95 33.64 43.26
N LEU A 62 -14.22 34.63 44.12
CA LEU A 62 -15.55 35.28 44.20
C LEU A 62 -15.99 36.01 42.91
N ILE A 63 -15.05 36.36 42.03
CA ILE A 63 -15.37 37.06 40.77
C ILE A 63 -15.61 36.08 39.63
N CYS A 64 -14.67 35.16 39.36
CA CYS A 64 -14.77 34.24 38.23
C CYS A 64 -15.38 32.88 38.57
N ARG A 65 -15.55 32.56 39.87
CA ARG A 65 -16.02 31.26 40.38
C ARG A 65 -15.16 30.05 40.00
N GLU A 66 -13.97 30.31 39.46
CA GLU A 66 -12.99 29.29 39.12
C GLU A 66 -12.16 28.92 40.34
N LEU A 67 -11.69 27.67 40.38
CA LEU A 67 -10.77 27.21 41.43
C LEU A 67 -9.46 28.02 41.38
N TYR A 68 -8.91 28.30 42.56
CA TYR A 68 -7.57 28.86 42.64
C TYR A 68 -6.53 27.80 42.28
N ASP A 69 -5.40 28.24 41.73
CA ASP A 69 -4.24 27.40 41.46
C ASP A 69 -2.97 28.25 41.63
N LEU A 70 -1.80 27.63 41.62
CA LEU A 70 -0.52 28.34 41.79
C LEU A 70 0.01 28.99 40.51
N SER A 71 -0.50 28.59 39.34
CA SER A 71 0.10 28.87 38.04
C SER A 71 -0.62 29.99 37.30
N ASP A 72 -1.91 29.79 37.04
CA ASP A 72 -2.76 30.66 36.22
C ASP A 72 -3.66 31.56 37.09
N ARG A 73 -4.07 31.10 38.28
CA ARG A 73 -5.01 31.80 39.16
C ARG A 73 -4.52 31.88 40.62
N PRO A 74 -3.30 32.40 40.88
CA PRO A 74 -2.81 32.53 42.24
C PRO A 74 -3.74 33.42 43.07
N PRO A 75 -4.20 32.96 44.26
CA PRO A 75 -5.04 33.75 45.14
C PRO A 75 -4.20 34.89 45.72
N LYS A 76 -4.50 36.13 45.35
CA LYS A 76 -3.79 37.32 45.82
C LYS A 76 -4.51 37.96 47.00
N ILE A 77 -3.79 38.21 48.08
CA ILE A 77 -4.29 38.89 49.27
C ILE A 77 -4.28 40.40 49.00
N LEU A 78 -5.47 41.00 48.95
CA LEU A 78 -5.61 42.45 48.89
C LEU A 78 -5.23 43.09 50.25
N PRO A 79 -4.93 44.41 50.32
CA PRO A 79 -4.65 45.10 51.59
C PRO A 79 -5.78 44.97 52.64
N CYS A 80 -7.00 44.67 52.20
CA CYS A 80 -8.15 44.38 53.06
C CYS A 80 -8.23 42.93 53.57
N HIS A 81 -7.24 42.09 53.28
CA HIS A 81 -7.14 40.66 53.64
C HIS A 81 -8.15 39.73 52.95
N HIS A 82 -8.80 40.18 51.87
CA HIS A 82 -9.60 39.30 51.01
C HIS A 82 -8.77 38.77 49.85
N SER A 83 -9.04 37.52 49.46
CA SER A 83 -8.29 36.81 48.43
C SER A 83 -9.06 36.77 47.10
N LEU A 84 -8.43 37.19 46.01
CA LEU A 84 -8.98 37.13 44.65
C LEU A 84 -7.91 36.62 43.68
N CYS A 85 -8.27 35.92 42.61
CA CYS A 85 -7.24 35.42 41.71
C CYS A 85 -6.57 36.60 40.98
N LEU A 86 -5.27 36.47 40.69
CA LEU A 86 -4.49 37.51 40.04
C LEU A 86 -5.16 38.03 38.75
N GLN A 87 -5.71 37.13 37.95
CA GLN A 87 -6.40 37.50 36.72
C GLN A 87 -7.62 38.42 36.98
N CYS A 88 -8.37 38.17 38.04
CA CYS A 88 -9.50 39.01 38.41
C CYS A 88 -9.06 40.34 39.03
N THR A 89 -7.96 40.38 39.78
CA THR A 89 -7.43 41.66 40.30
C THR A 89 -6.90 42.55 39.18
N LEU A 90 -6.28 41.98 38.15
CA LEU A 90 -5.81 42.71 36.98
C LEU A 90 -6.99 43.22 36.13
N LYS A 91 -8.08 42.44 36.01
CA LYS A 91 -9.31 42.89 35.34
C LYS A 91 -9.94 44.10 36.03
N LEU A 92 -9.94 44.14 37.37
CA LEU A 92 -10.43 45.31 38.12
C LEU A 92 -9.58 46.55 37.83
N TYR A 93 -8.25 46.40 37.80
CA TYR A 93 -7.33 47.49 37.43
C TYR A 93 -7.58 48.01 36.02
N GLN A 94 -7.71 47.11 35.05
CA GLN A 94 -7.92 47.50 33.65
C GLN A 94 -9.24 48.25 33.45
N GLY A 95 -10.30 47.85 34.17
CA GLY A 95 -11.58 48.57 34.16
C GLY A 95 -11.45 50.02 34.64
N GLU A 96 -10.69 50.27 35.70
CA GLU A 96 -10.43 51.63 36.22
C GLU A 96 -9.56 52.45 35.26
N VAL A 97 -8.53 51.84 34.67
CA VAL A 97 -7.67 52.49 33.68
C VAL A 97 -8.47 52.95 32.46
N ASP A 98 -9.35 52.08 31.93
CA ASP A 98 -10.15 52.40 30.76
C ASP A 98 -11.23 53.45 31.06
N TYR A 99 -11.81 53.43 32.27
CA TYR A 99 -12.70 54.49 32.75
C TYR A 99 -12.00 55.86 32.80
N HIS A 100 -10.78 55.91 33.34
CA HIS A 100 -10.02 57.16 33.42
C HIS A 100 -9.53 57.67 32.05
N LYS A 101 -9.11 56.78 31.14
CA LYS A 101 -8.75 57.15 29.75
C LYS A 101 -9.89 57.86 29.02
N GLY A 102 -11.14 57.49 29.30
CA GLY A 102 -12.33 58.11 28.71
C GLY A 102 -12.63 59.53 29.21
N GLN A 103 -12.15 59.90 30.41
CA GLN A 103 -12.35 61.24 30.99
C GLN A 103 -11.19 62.19 30.73
N THR A 104 -9.95 61.70 30.63
CA THR A 104 -8.76 62.55 30.59
C THR A 104 -8.04 62.48 29.25
N HIS A 105 -8.64 62.97 28.15
CA HIS A 105 -7.99 63.24 26.84
C HIS A 105 -6.72 62.41 26.50
N GLY A 106 -6.76 61.07 26.65
CA GLY A 106 -5.64 60.18 26.34
C GLY A 106 -4.50 60.06 27.37
N PHE A 107 -4.58 60.67 28.55
CA PHE A 107 -3.63 60.44 29.65
C PHE A 107 -3.93 59.11 30.35
N VAL A 108 -2.92 58.23 30.44
CA VAL A 108 -3.03 56.93 31.14
C VAL A 108 -2.44 57.08 32.55
N PRO A 109 -3.25 56.97 33.62
CA PRO A 109 -2.73 57.05 34.98
C PRO A 109 -1.85 55.83 35.30
N VAL A 110 -0.69 56.08 35.92
CA VAL A 110 0.27 55.03 36.32
C VAL A 110 -0.27 54.19 37.49
N ALA A 111 -1.12 54.77 38.34
CA ALA A 111 -1.78 54.09 39.45
C ALA A 111 -3.27 54.45 39.48
N VAL A 112 -4.13 53.49 39.82
CA VAL A 112 -5.58 53.66 39.92
C VAL A 112 -6.11 53.18 41.27
N SER A 113 -7.27 53.71 41.68
CA SER A 113 -7.95 53.32 42.92
C SER A 113 -8.84 52.12 42.65
N ILE A 114 -8.49 50.95 43.20
CA ILE A 114 -9.23 49.70 43.04
C ILE A 114 -10.10 49.47 44.27
N VAL A 115 -11.34 49.03 44.03
CA VAL A 115 -12.29 48.68 45.09
C VAL A 115 -12.34 47.17 45.26
N CYS A 116 -12.15 46.68 46.50
CA CYS A 116 -12.36 45.26 46.79
C CYS A 116 -13.85 44.89 46.65
N PRO A 117 -14.25 43.93 45.81
CA PRO A 117 -15.65 43.49 45.67
C PRO A 117 -16.24 42.86 46.93
N THR A 118 -15.40 42.30 47.80
CA THR A 118 -15.86 41.61 49.02
C THR A 118 -16.22 42.60 50.13
N CYS A 119 -15.41 43.63 50.35
CA CYS A 119 -15.60 44.56 51.48
C CYS A 119 -15.64 46.04 51.12
N ARG A 120 -15.59 46.38 49.83
CA ARG A 120 -15.66 47.74 49.27
C ARG A 120 -14.58 48.72 49.77
N LYS A 121 -13.49 48.24 50.36
CA LYS A 121 -12.34 49.08 50.73
C LYS A 121 -11.55 49.44 49.47
N HIS A 122 -11.11 50.69 49.41
CA HIS A 122 -10.29 51.24 48.32
C HIS A 122 -8.80 51.06 48.63
N PHE A 123 -8.01 50.78 47.61
CA PHE A 123 -6.56 50.84 47.67
C PHE A 123 -6.01 51.29 46.31
N ILE A 124 -4.89 52.01 46.33
CA ILE A 124 -4.26 52.49 45.10
C ILE A 124 -3.15 51.52 44.71
N SER A 125 -3.11 51.09 43.46
CA SER A 125 -2.06 50.21 42.96
C SER A 125 -1.77 50.44 41.48
N GLN A 126 -0.62 49.92 41.05
CA GLN A 126 -0.16 49.86 39.66
C GLN A 126 -0.29 48.40 39.18
N GLU A 127 -0.22 48.15 37.87
CA GLU A 127 -0.32 46.78 37.34
C GLU A 127 0.73 45.84 37.96
N GLU A 128 2.00 46.28 38.01
CA GLU A 128 3.09 45.51 38.62
C GLU A 128 2.87 45.29 40.13
N GLY A 129 2.29 46.28 40.81
CA GLY A 129 1.97 46.20 42.23
C GLY A 129 0.95 45.08 42.54
N LEU A 130 0.01 44.82 41.64
CA LEU A 130 -0.97 43.74 41.77
C LEU A 130 -0.34 42.36 41.58
N ARG A 131 0.62 42.24 40.67
CA ARG A 131 1.37 40.99 40.44
C ARG A 131 2.23 40.62 41.66
N GLN A 132 2.74 41.63 42.35
CA GLN A 132 3.57 41.50 43.56
C GLN A 132 2.77 41.31 44.85
N LEU A 133 1.43 41.36 44.82
CA LEU A 133 0.63 41.08 46.01
C LEU A 133 0.95 39.68 46.57
N PRO A 134 0.97 39.53 47.91
CA PRO A 134 1.20 38.23 48.55
C PRO A 134 0.18 37.19 48.10
N THR A 135 0.64 35.98 47.84
CA THR A 135 -0.24 34.85 47.53
C THR A 135 -0.79 34.24 48.83
N ASP A 136 -2.09 33.95 48.88
CA ASP A 136 -2.75 33.31 50.02
C ASP A 136 -2.43 31.81 50.08
N HIS A 137 -1.35 31.49 50.79
CA HIS A 137 -0.89 30.12 50.93
C HIS A 137 -1.83 29.23 51.75
N ARG A 138 -2.80 29.82 52.49
CA ARG A 138 -3.80 29.04 53.25
C ARG A 138 -4.79 28.36 52.31
N VAL A 139 -5.24 29.08 51.28
CA VAL A 139 -6.11 28.55 50.24
C VAL A 139 -5.41 27.44 49.46
N ILE A 140 -4.12 27.63 49.16
CA ILE A 140 -3.30 26.62 48.49
C ILE A 140 -3.17 25.35 49.35
N GLN A 141 -2.88 25.49 50.65
CA GLN A 141 -2.81 24.33 51.57
C GLN A 141 -4.13 23.58 51.66
N LEU A 142 -5.28 24.27 51.61
CA LEU A 142 -6.59 23.63 51.58
C LEU A 142 -6.86 22.90 50.25
N ILE A 143 -6.40 23.46 49.12
CA ILE A 143 -6.46 22.77 47.81
C ILE A 143 -5.63 21.49 47.83
N ASP A 144 -4.40 21.57 48.34
CA ASP A 144 -3.51 20.41 48.42
C ASP A 144 -4.05 19.35 49.38
N PHE A 145 -4.66 19.77 50.49
CA PHE A 145 -5.33 18.86 51.42
C PHE A 145 -6.48 18.11 50.74
N VAL A 146 -7.36 18.80 50.02
CA VAL A 146 -8.48 18.17 49.31
C VAL A 146 -7.99 17.24 48.20
N ARG A 147 -6.94 17.64 47.45
CA ARG A 147 -6.35 16.80 46.39
C ARG A 147 -5.70 15.52 46.92
N ASN A 148 -5.15 15.56 48.13
CA ASN A 148 -4.41 14.45 48.73
C ASN A 148 -5.26 13.61 49.70
N THR A 149 -6.54 13.92 49.86
CA THR A 149 -7.46 13.13 50.67
C THR A 149 -8.28 12.24 49.76
N ASP A 150 -8.16 10.92 49.92
CA ASP A 150 -9.06 9.95 49.28
C ASP A 150 -10.50 10.21 49.74
N VAL A 151 -11.32 10.83 48.89
CA VAL A 151 -12.75 10.96 49.14
C VAL A 151 -13.37 9.57 49.04
N GLN A 152 -13.59 8.93 50.19
CA GLN A 152 -14.33 7.68 50.25
C GLN A 152 -15.81 7.99 50.04
N ILE A 153 -16.31 7.76 48.82
CA ILE A 153 -17.73 7.88 48.49
C ILE A 153 -18.45 6.70 49.15
N ILE A 154 -19.01 6.95 50.33
CA ILE A 154 -19.80 5.96 51.04
C ILE A 154 -21.19 5.88 50.40
N GLN A 155 -21.49 4.73 49.80
CA GLN A 155 -22.81 4.47 49.21
C GLN A 155 -23.75 3.87 50.26
N TYR A 156 -24.99 4.38 50.28
CA TYR A 156 -26.04 3.93 51.19
C TYR A 156 -27.04 3.02 50.48
N CYS A 157 -27.59 2.06 51.22
CA CYS A 157 -28.63 1.18 50.72
C CYS A 157 -29.92 1.95 50.46
N THR A 158 -30.56 1.67 49.33
CA THR A 158 -31.85 2.27 48.94
C THR A 158 -33.03 1.69 49.73
N LYS A 159 -32.91 0.45 50.23
CA LYS A 159 -33.96 -0.22 51.02
C LYS A 159 -33.81 0.04 52.53
N HIS A 160 -32.58 0.11 53.01
CA HIS A 160 -32.26 0.25 54.44
C HIS A 160 -31.56 1.59 54.68
N GLN A 161 -32.32 2.56 55.20
CA GLN A 161 -31.82 3.92 55.45
C GLN A 161 -30.60 3.88 56.38
N HIS A 162 -29.59 4.71 56.07
CA HIS A 162 -28.34 4.83 56.82
C HIS A 162 -27.45 3.57 56.88
N GLN A 163 -27.78 2.51 56.13
CA GLN A 163 -26.91 1.34 56.04
C GLN A 163 -25.94 1.46 54.86
N HIS A 164 -24.67 1.21 55.12
CA HIS A 164 -23.61 1.24 54.12
C HIS A 164 -23.62 -0.01 53.24
N LEU A 165 -23.34 0.17 51.95
CA LEU A 165 -23.12 -0.93 51.01
C LEU A 165 -21.67 -1.42 51.13
N ASN A 166 -21.48 -2.52 51.87
CA ASN A 166 -20.15 -3.07 52.19
C ASN A 166 -19.94 -4.50 51.67
N PHE A 167 -20.95 -5.07 51.01
CA PHE A 167 -20.91 -6.45 50.52
C PHE A 167 -21.30 -6.51 49.05
N PHE A 168 -20.82 -7.52 48.33
CA PHE A 168 -21.16 -7.81 46.95
C PHE A 168 -21.85 -9.18 46.88
N CYS A 169 -23.06 -9.22 46.31
CA CYS A 169 -23.74 -10.48 46.04
C CYS A 169 -23.37 -10.98 44.64
N GLU A 170 -22.64 -12.09 44.55
CA GLU A 170 -22.22 -12.67 43.26
C GLU A 170 -23.41 -13.16 42.42
N HIS A 171 -24.43 -13.70 43.08
CA HIS A 171 -25.62 -14.19 42.39
C HIS A 171 -26.42 -13.05 41.73
N CYS A 172 -26.44 -11.86 42.34
CA CYS A 172 -27.20 -10.71 41.86
C CYS A 172 -26.37 -9.68 41.11
N CYS A 173 -25.04 -9.78 41.18
CA CYS A 173 -24.08 -8.87 40.54
C CYS A 173 -24.19 -7.40 40.98
N TYR A 174 -24.50 -7.13 42.26
CA TYR A 174 -24.51 -5.76 42.80
C TYR A 174 -24.19 -5.68 44.30
N LEU A 175 -23.93 -4.45 44.77
CA LEU A 175 -23.58 -4.16 46.17
C LEU A 175 -24.80 -4.16 47.11
N VAL A 176 -24.66 -4.80 48.26
CA VAL A 176 -25.70 -4.97 49.28
C VAL A 176 -25.21 -4.52 50.66
N CYS A 177 -26.13 -4.07 51.53
CA CYS A 177 -25.81 -3.79 52.93
C CYS A 177 -26.00 -5.03 53.81
N ARG A 178 -25.61 -4.94 55.08
CA ARG A 178 -25.74 -6.03 56.06
C ARG A 178 -27.17 -6.55 56.22
N ASP A 179 -28.17 -5.67 56.20
CA ASP A 179 -29.56 -6.09 56.37
C ASP A 179 -30.08 -6.83 55.12
N CYS A 180 -29.63 -6.40 53.93
CA CYS A 180 -29.94 -7.09 52.68
C CYS A 180 -29.42 -8.53 52.67
N THR A 181 -28.25 -8.82 53.28
CA THR A 181 -27.70 -10.18 53.32
C THR A 181 -28.54 -11.14 54.17
N ILE A 182 -29.28 -10.61 55.15
CA ILE A 182 -30.12 -11.41 56.05
C ILE A 182 -31.54 -11.54 55.52
N LEU A 183 -32.08 -10.52 54.85
CA LEU A 183 -33.48 -10.48 54.42
C LEU A 183 -33.68 -11.05 53.02
N ASP A 184 -32.90 -10.56 52.05
CA ASP A 184 -33.16 -10.75 50.61
C ASP A 184 -32.09 -11.61 49.91
N HIS A 185 -30.85 -11.62 50.42
CA HIS A 185 -29.70 -12.28 49.79
C HIS A 185 -29.11 -13.37 50.70
N LYS A 186 -29.98 -14.27 51.16
CA LYS A 186 -29.59 -15.35 52.07
C LYS A 186 -28.81 -16.42 51.33
N GLU A 187 -27.83 -16.99 52.01
CA GLU A 187 -27.09 -18.15 51.52
C GLU A 187 -28.00 -19.36 51.27
N SER A 188 -29.06 -19.53 52.08
CA SER A 188 -30.09 -20.57 51.89
C SER A 188 -30.79 -20.48 50.53
N ASP A 189 -30.84 -19.29 49.95
CA ASP A 189 -31.54 -19.01 48.70
C ASP A 189 -30.55 -19.03 47.51
N GLY A 190 -29.31 -19.46 47.75
CA GLY A 190 -28.25 -19.60 46.73
C GLY A 190 -27.44 -18.33 46.49
N HIS A 191 -27.61 -17.28 47.31
CA HIS A 191 -26.84 -16.06 47.17
C HIS A 191 -25.49 -16.18 47.86
N ILE A 192 -24.42 -16.06 47.08
CA ILE A 192 -23.06 -15.94 47.60
C ILE A 192 -22.78 -14.45 47.82
N VAL A 193 -22.51 -14.06 49.06
CA VAL A 193 -22.20 -12.68 49.43
C VAL A 193 -20.78 -12.60 49.96
N LEU A 194 -19.98 -11.72 49.38
CA LEU A 194 -18.60 -11.43 49.77
C LEU A 194 -18.51 -10.01 50.34
N ASP A 195 -17.54 -9.75 51.20
CA ASP A 195 -17.16 -8.37 51.49
C ASP A 195 -16.54 -7.72 50.23
N ILE A 196 -16.63 -6.39 50.13
CA ILE A 196 -16.15 -5.66 48.96
C ILE A 196 -14.67 -5.90 48.71
N ASP A 197 -13.82 -5.91 49.74
CA ASP A 197 -12.38 -6.06 49.57
C ASP A 197 -12.06 -7.46 49.00
N THR A 198 -12.69 -8.51 49.51
CA THR A 198 -12.55 -9.88 48.98
C THR A 198 -13.08 -9.99 47.56
N ALA A 199 -14.24 -9.39 47.25
CA ALA A 199 -14.79 -9.40 45.89
C ALA A 199 -13.83 -8.69 44.92
N VAL A 200 -13.35 -7.50 45.27
CA VAL A 200 -12.38 -6.74 44.46
C VAL A 200 -11.13 -7.56 44.23
N ASN A 201 -10.51 -8.13 45.27
CA ASN A 201 -9.31 -8.94 45.13
C ASN A 201 -9.52 -10.17 44.23
N LYS A 202 -10.66 -10.86 44.37
CA LYS A 202 -11.03 -12.01 43.54
C LYS A 202 -11.18 -11.62 42.07
N TYR A 203 -12.00 -10.60 41.77
CA TYR A 203 -12.32 -10.22 40.40
C TYR A 203 -11.18 -9.49 39.69
N VAL A 204 -10.37 -8.72 40.41
CA VAL A 204 -9.13 -8.15 39.88
C VAL A 204 -8.21 -9.27 39.39
N GLN A 205 -7.98 -10.32 40.20
CA GLN A 205 -7.14 -11.45 39.78
C GLN A 205 -7.70 -12.20 38.57
N VAL A 206 -9.02 -12.38 38.49
CA VAL A 206 -9.68 -13.01 37.32
C VAL A 206 -9.48 -12.16 36.07
N LEU A 207 -9.67 -10.85 36.18
CA LEU A 207 -9.46 -9.92 35.06
C LEU A 207 -8.00 -9.85 34.65
N ASP A 208 -7.05 -9.87 35.59
CA ASP A 208 -5.61 -9.89 35.31
C ASP A 208 -5.21 -11.13 34.51
N ASN A 209 -5.73 -12.31 34.89
CA ASN A 209 -5.48 -13.56 34.17
C ASN A 209 -6.06 -13.51 32.75
N ALA A 210 -7.31 -13.04 32.60
CA ALA A 210 -7.95 -12.91 31.29
C ALA A 210 -7.23 -11.89 30.39
N MET A 211 -6.77 -10.77 30.96
CA MET A 211 -5.97 -9.79 30.24
C MET A 211 -4.65 -10.38 29.78
N ALA A 212 -3.95 -11.15 30.63
CA ALA A 212 -2.70 -11.80 30.26
C ALA A 212 -2.89 -12.81 29.11
N GLU A 213 -3.96 -13.61 29.14
CA GLU A 213 -4.28 -14.55 28.06
C GLU A 213 -4.58 -13.82 26.74
N LEU A 214 -5.45 -12.81 26.77
CA LEU A 214 -5.79 -12.03 25.59
C LEU A 214 -4.59 -11.27 25.02
N GLN A 215 -3.71 -10.75 25.89
CA GLN A 215 -2.46 -10.12 25.46
C GLN A 215 -1.54 -11.13 24.79
N SER A 216 -1.40 -12.33 25.33
CA SER A 216 -0.60 -13.40 24.72
C SER A 216 -1.14 -13.81 23.34
N GLN A 217 -2.45 -14.03 23.22
CA GLN A 217 -3.08 -14.33 21.93
C GLN A 217 -2.88 -13.20 20.90
N ASN A 218 -2.98 -11.95 21.35
CA ASN A 218 -2.75 -10.78 20.49
C ASN A 218 -1.29 -10.71 20.01
N THR A 219 -0.31 -11.01 20.88
CA THR A 219 1.09 -11.10 20.47
C THR A 219 1.32 -12.20 19.43
N GLU A 220 0.74 -13.39 19.60
CA GLU A 220 0.86 -14.48 18.64
C GLU A 220 0.22 -14.14 17.28
N LEU A 221 -0.96 -13.49 17.29
CA LEU A 221 -1.61 -13.03 16.06
C LEU A 221 -0.80 -11.95 15.33
N LYS A 222 -0.18 -11.02 16.07
CA LYS A 222 0.73 -10.02 15.49
C LYS A 222 1.93 -10.69 14.82
N GLU A 223 2.53 -11.69 15.44
CA GLU A 223 3.63 -12.45 14.85
C GLU A 223 3.20 -13.20 13.58
N LYS A 224 2.06 -13.91 13.62
CA LYS A 224 1.49 -14.59 12.45
C LYS A 224 1.19 -13.62 11.31
N ARG A 225 0.68 -12.42 11.61
CA ARG A 225 0.44 -11.38 10.61
C ARG A 225 1.73 -11.00 9.89
N VAL A 226 2.81 -10.77 10.64
CA VAL A 226 4.13 -10.45 10.07
C VAL A 226 4.65 -11.59 9.20
N THR A 227 4.42 -12.86 9.58
CA THR A 227 4.80 -14.01 8.75
C THR A 227 4.03 -14.04 7.43
N VAL A 228 2.72 -13.75 7.45
CA VAL A 228 1.91 -13.69 6.23
C VAL A 228 2.31 -12.51 5.35
N GLU A 229 2.57 -11.34 5.92
CA GLU A 229 3.10 -10.17 5.20
C GLU A 229 4.42 -10.52 4.49
N LYS A 230 5.35 -11.18 5.20
CA LYS A 230 6.61 -11.66 4.61
C LYS A 230 6.39 -12.67 3.48
N ALA A 231 5.40 -13.56 3.62
CA ALA A 231 5.06 -14.54 2.58
C ALA A 231 4.55 -13.82 1.31
N ILE A 232 3.70 -12.80 1.47
CA ILE A 232 3.26 -11.95 0.36
C ILE A 232 4.46 -11.28 -0.30
N ASP A 233 5.36 -10.65 0.46
CA ASP A 233 6.56 -10.02 -0.09
C ASP A 233 7.46 -11.01 -0.85
N THR A 234 7.58 -12.24 -0.35
CA THR A 234 8.32 -13.28 -1.08
C THR A 234 7.66 -13.67 -2.40
N MET A 235 6.32 -13.71 -2.44
CA MET A 235 5.58 -13.99 -3.68
C MET A 235 5.70 -12.84 -4.68
N THR A 236 5.62 -11.59 -4.22
CA THR A 236 5.84 -10.40 -5.07
C THR A 236 7.24 -10.41 -5.68
N ARG A 237 8.29 -10.67 -4.88
CA ARG A 237 9.66 -10.80 -5.41
C ARG A 237 9.82 -11.96 -6.39
N ALA A 238 9.12 -13.07 -6.14
CA ALA A 238 9.13 -14.21 -7.06
C ALA A 238 8.46 -13.85 -8.40
N GLU A 239 7.35 -13.11 -8.38
CA GLU A 239 6.68 -12.59 -9.58
C GLU A 239 7.59 -11.63 -10.36
N GLU A 240 8.27 -10.70 -9.68
CA GLU A 240 9.23 -9.79 -10.29
C GLU A 240 10.36 -10.57 -10.98
N GLY A 241 10.96 -11.53 -10.28
CA GLY A 241 12.03 -12.38 -10.83
C GLY A 241 11.56 -13.25 -12.00
N LEU A 242 10.35 -13.82 -11.93
CA LEU A 242 9.75 -14.56 -13.04
C LEU A 242 9.52 -13.65 -14.25
N THR A 243 9.03 -12.45 -14.03
CA THR A 243 8.78 -11.45 -15.08
C THR A 243 10.09 -11.06 -15.77
N GLU A 244 11.15 -10.81 -15.01
CA GLU A 244 12.48 -10.52 -15.54
C GLU A 244 13.03 -11.68 -16.37
N ASN A 245 12.96 -12.91 -15.85
CA ASN A 245 13.38 -14.11 -16.56
C ASN A 245 12.62 -14.30 -17.89
N ILE A 246 11.30 -14.07 -17.90
CA ILE A 246 10.49 -14.12 -19.12
C ILE A 246 10.98 -13.04 -20.10
N ARG A 247 11.09 -11.78 -19.66
CA ARG A 247 11.54 -10.67 -20.51
C ARG A 247 12.91 -10.93 -21.13
N GLU A 248 13.87 -11.39 -20.33
CA GLU A 248 15.20 -11.75 -20.83
C GLU A 248 15.15 -12.88 -21.85
N SER A 249 14.35 -13.92 -21.60
CA SER A 249 14.25 -15.03 -22.54
C SER A 249 13.68 -14.58 -23.89
N PHE A 250 12.66 -13.73 -23.88
CA PHE A 250 12.09 -13.16 -25.10
C PHE A 250 13.02 -12.14 -25.77
N ASN A 251 13.85 -11.39 -25.03
CA ASN A 251 14.90 -10.55 -25.61
C ASN A 251 15.91 -11.41 -26.37
N ARG A 252 16.42 -12.49 -25.76
CA ARG A 252 17.35 -13.43 -26.41
C ARG A 252 16.76 -14.04 -27.68
N LEU A 253 15.47 -14.42 -27.66
CA LEU A 253 14.79 -14.94 -28.86
C LEU A 253 14.63 -13.88 -29.95
N ARG A 254 14.35 -12.62 -29.60
CA ARG A 254 14.30 -11.52 -30.58
C ARG A 254 15.66 -11.28 -31.23
N GLU A 255 16.74 -11.22 -30.44
CA GLU A 255 18.10 -11.07 -30.96
C GLU A 255 18.47 -12.18 -31.95
N LEU A 256 18.12 -13.43 -31.65
CA LEU A 256 18.35 -14.56 -32.57
C LEU A 256 17.56 -14.42 -33.88
N LEU A 257 16.32 -13.95 -33.81
CA LEU A 257 15.49 -13.75 -35.01
C LEU A 257 15.99 -12.57 -35.85
N GLU A 258 16.38 -11.46 -35.21
CA GLU A 258 16.94 -10.28 -35.87
C GLU A 258 18.27 -10.61 -36.57
N GLU A 259 19.16 -11.36 -35.92
CA GLU A 259 20.42 -11.77 -36.57
C GLU A 259 20.14 -12.68 -37.78
N ARG A 260 19.17 -13.60 -37.67
CA ARG A 260 18.80 -14.48 -38.78
C ARG A 260 18.17 -13.72 -39.96
N GLU A 261 17.34 -12.72 -39.68
CA GLU A 261 16.79 -11.83 -40.69
C GLU A 261 17.90 -11.08 -41.43
N LYS A 262 18.84 -10.50 -40.68
CA LYS A 262 19.99 -9.78 -41.22
C LYS A 262 20.87 -10.68 -42.10
N GLU A 263 21.15 -11.91 -41.68
CA GLU A 263 21.86 -12.89 -42.49
C GLU A 263 21.15 -13.17 -43.82
N LEU A 264 19.84 -13.42 -43.79
CA LEU A 264 19.04 -13.71 -44.99
C LEU A 264 18.99 -12.53 -45.96
N LEU A 265 18.81 -11.31 -45.44
CA LEU A 265 18.88 -10.09 -46.24
C LEU A 265 20.27 -9.90 -46.84
N GLY A 266 21.33 -10.18 -46.09
CA GLY A 266 22.70 -10.17 -46.59
C GLY A 266 22.92 -11.17 -47.72
N MET A 267 22.46 -12.41 -47.57
CA MET A 267 22.53 -13.43 -48.62
C MET A 267 21.75 -13.04 -49.88
N ALA A 268 20.56 -12.48 -49.72
CA ALA A 268 19.75 -12.01 -50.84
C ALA A 268 20.45 -10.86 -51.58
N ALA A 269 20.95 -9.86 -50.85
CA ALA A 269 21.66 -8.73 -51.41
C ALA A 269 22.93 -9.17 -52.17
N LEU A 270 23.72 -10.09 -51.60
CA LEU A 270 24.89 -10.65 -52.25
C LEU A 270 24.52 -11.37 -53.56
N SER A 271 23.52 -12.25 -53.52
CA SER A 271 23.09 -13.02 -54.69
C SER A 271 22.61 -12.11 -55.82
N VAL A 272 21.78 -11.10 -55.51
CA VAL A 272 21.30 -10.11 -56.48
C VAL A 272 22.46 -9.29 -57.03
N ASN A 273 23.39 -8.85 -56.17
CA ASN A 273 24.51 -8.03 -56.61
C ASN A 273 25.45 -8.82 -57.53
N THR A 274 25.71 -10.10 -57.25
CA THR A 274 26.49 -10.97 -58.13
C THR A 274 25.87 -11.08 -59.52
N GLU A 275 24.56 -11.31 -59.63
CA GLU A 275 23.89 -11.33 -60.94
C GLU A 275 23.90 -9.96 -61.62
N LYS A 276 23.76 -8.88 -60.85
CA LYS A 276 23.86 -7.51 -61.36
C LYS A 276 25.25 -7.21 -61.94
N GLU A 277 26.33 -7.65 -61.31
CA GLU A 277 27.69 -7.47 -61.84
C GLU A 277 27.89 -8.25 -63.15
N LYS A 278 27.39 -9.49 -63.26
CA LYS A 278 27.41 -10.24 -64.54
C LYS A 278 26.68 -9.49 -65.65
N LEU A 279 25.51 -8.90 -65.35
CA LEU A 279 24.75 -8.11 -66.32
C LEU A 279 25.51 -6.84 -66.73
N LYS A 280 26.20 -6.17 -65.79
CA LYS A 280 27.04 -5.01 -66.13
C LYS A 280 28.20 -5.39 -67.04
N GLU A 281 28.88 -6.50 -66.78
CA GLU A 281 29.95 -7.01 -67.65
C GLU A 281 29.41 -7.26 -69.07
N LYS A 282 28.21 -7.84 -69.20
CA LYS A 282 27.55 -8.02 -70.49
C LYS A 282 27.17 -6.71 -71.18
N ILE A 283 26.76 -5.68 -70.43
CA ILE A 283 26.53 -4.35 -71.00
C ILE A 283 27.82 -3.79 -71.60
N VAL A 284 28.95 -3.86 -70.89
CA VAL A 284 30.25 -3.40 -71.42
C VAL A 284 30.64 -4.17 -72.68
N GLU A 285 30.47 -5.50 -72.68
CA GLU A 285 30.75 -6.35 -73.85
C GLU A 285 29.92 -5.94 -75.08
N ILE A 286 28.64 -5.66 -74.88
CA ILE A 286 27.72 -5.20 -75.94
C ILE A 286 28.11 -3.79 -76.42
N GLU A 287 28.37 -2.86 -75.51
CA GLU A 287 28.75 -1.48 -75.83
C GLU A 287 30.04 -1.42 -76.66
N ASP A 288 31.07 -2.18 -76.26
CA ASP A 288 32.34 -2.22 -76.99
C ASP A 288 32.17 -2.82 -78.39
N ARG A 289 31.32 -3.85 -78.53
CA ARG A 289 31.00 -4.41 -79.84
C ARG A 289 30.20 -3.45 -80.72
N CYS A 290 29.25 -2.70 -80.15
CA CYS A 290 28.53 -1.65 -80.88
C CYS A 290 29.49 -0.59 -81.42
N LYS A 291 30.46 -0.11 -80.61
CA LYS A 291 31.47 0.85 -81.07
C LYS A 291 32.27 0.34 -82.26
N VAL A 292 32.74 -0.92 -82.21
CA VAL A 292 33.46 -1.54 -83.33
C VAL A 292 32.61 -1.58 -84.60
N ILE A 293 31.31 -1.89 -84.47
CA ILE A 293 30.38 -1.91 -85.60
C ILE A 293 30.13 -0.50 -86.14
N ASP A 294 29.93 0.48 -85.27
CA ASP A 294 29.70 1.88 -85.63
C ASP A 294 30.90 2.47 -86.38
N GLU A 295 32.12 2.30 -85.84
CA GLU A 295 33.37 2.72 -86.50
C GLU A 295 33.49 2.12 -87.91
N LYS A 296 33.22 0.82 -88.05
CA LYS A 296 33.23 0.13 -89.34
C LYS A 296 32.14 0.65 -90.28
N CYS A 297 30.97 0.99 -89.76
CA CYS A 297 29.90 1.59 -90.56
C CYS A 297 30.30 2.99 -91.07
N GLU A 298 30.95 3.81 -90.25
CA GLU A 298 31.46 5.13 -90.65
C GLU A 298 32.54 5.04 -91.73
N GLU A 299 33.49 4.09 -91.60
CA GLU A 299 34.51 3.80 -92.62
C GLU A 299 33.87 3.43 -93.96
N LEU A 300 32.88 2.53 -93.95
CA LEU A 300 32.15 2.12 -95.16
C LEU A 300 31.37 3.27 -95.80
N GLN A 301 30.72 4.10 -94.98
CA GLN A 301 30.00 5.29 -95.46
C GLN A 301 30.95 6.27 -96.13
N SER A 302 32.12 6.50 -95.52
CA SER A 302 33.17 7.38 -96.06
C SER A 302 33.73 6.85 -97.39
N ALA A 303 34.08 5.56 -97.46
CA ALA A 303 34.55 4.92 -98.69
C ALA A 303 33.50 4.97 -99.82
N LYS A 304 32.21 4.83 -99.47
CA LYS A 304 31.08 4.98 -100.41
C LYS A 304 30.96 6.40 -100.95
N ALA A 305 31.14 7.41 -100.10
CA ALA A 305 31.04 8.82 -100.49
C ALA A 305 32.14 9.23 -101.50
N GLU A 306 33.35 8.71 -101.34
CA GLU A 306 34.50 9.02 -102.19
C GLU A 306 34.43 8.40 -103.60
N LYS A 307 33.56 7.40 -103.84
CA LYS A 307 33.37 6.69 -105.13
C LYS A 307 34.67 6.11 -105.74
N ASN A 308 35.68 5.83 -104.92
CA ASN A 308 36.93 5.21 -105.36
C ASN A 308 36.79 3.68 -105.34
N VAL A 309 36.92 3.04 -106.51
CA VAL A 309 36.70 1.59 -106.68
C VAL A 309 37.69 0.74 -105.86
N ASP A 310 38.94 1.16 -105.72
CA ASP A 310 39.95 0.43 -104.94
C ASP A 310 39.64 0.47 -103.43
N LYS A 311 39.14 1.60 -102.93
CA LYS A 311 38.73 1.76 -101.53
C LYS A 311 37.44 1.00 -101.22
N LEU A 312 36.49 1.00 -102.16
CA LEU A 312 35.24 0.23 -102.05
C LEU A 312 35.50 -1.27 -101.95
N TYR A 313 36.39 -1.80 -102.81
CA TYR A 313 36.73 -3.22 -102.79
C TYR A 313 37.41 -3.63 -101.48
N LYS A 314 38.36 -2.83 -100.98
CA LYS A 314 39.03 -3.09 -99.69
C LYS A 314 38.08 -3.02 -98.50
N ALA A 315 37.21 -2.00 -98.45
CA ALA A 315 36.22 -1.87 -97.38
C ALA A 315 35.17 -3.01 -97.41
N GLN A 316 34.82 -3.51 -98.60
CA GLN A 316 33.97 -4.70 -98.76
C GLN A 316 34.67 -5.98 -98.26
N GLU A 317 35.98 -6.10 -98.44
CA GLU A 317 36.75 -7.25 -97.97
C GLU A 317 36.85 -7.24 -96.44
N GLU A 318 37.09 -6.07 -95.84
CA GLU A 318 37.13 -5.88 -94.39
C GLU A 318 35.77 -6.03 -93.70
N THR A 319 34.64 -5.89 -94.41
CA THR A 319 33.32 -6.18 -93.82
C THR A 319 33.04 -7.67 -93.65
N LYS A 320 33.76 -8.54 -94.35
CA LYS A 320 33.65 -9.99 -94.12
C LYS A 320 34.15 -10.37 -92.74
N THR A 321 35.22 -9.72 -92.26
CA THR A 321 35.80 -10.03 -90.94
C THR A 321 34.86 -9.64 -89.79
N VAL A 322 34.12 -8.54 -89.90
CA VAL A 322 33.09 -8.12 -88.92
C VAL A 322 31.89 -9.07 -88.93
N LYS A 323 31.49 -9.56 -90.12
CA LYS A 323 30.40 -10.56 -90.26
C LYS A 323 30.79 -11.94 -89.75
N GLU A 324 32.07 -12.26 -89.74
CA GLU A 324 32.62 -13.51 -89.22
C GLU A 324 32.84 -13.48 -87.69
N MET A 325 32.70 -12.31 -87.03
CA MET A 325 32.75 -12.24 -85.57
C MET A 325 31.61 -13.08 -84.96
N PRO A 326 31.91 -14.01 -84.02
CA PRO A 326 30.91 -14.89 -83.44
C PRO A 326 29.79 -14.07 -82.80
N ALA A 327 28.52 -14.35 -83.10
CA ALA A 327 27.40 -13.60 -82.53
C ALA A 327 27.44 -13.66 -80.99
N ILE A 328 27.11 -12.57 -80.30
CA ILE A 328 26.84 -12.64 -78.86
C ILE A 328 25.64 -13.58 -78.71
N GLY A 329 25.83 -14.71 -78.03
CA GLY A 329 24.78 -15.69 -77.82
C GLY A 329 23.62 -15.04 -77.07
N ILE A 330 22.47 -14.90 -77.74
CA ILE A 330 21.24 -14.32 -77.17
C ILE A 330 20.82 -15.12 -75.92
N GLU A 331 21.06 -16.44 -75.93
CA GLU A 331 20.76 -17.34 -74.82
C GLU A 331 21.54 -17.03 -73.52
N ASP A 332 22.80 -16.57 -73.60
CA ASP A 332 23.62 -16.26 -72.42
C ASP A 332 23.18 -14.96 -71.73
N VAL A 333 22.63 -14.01 -72.50
CA VAL A 333 22.08 -12.75 -71.99
C VAL A 333 20.68 -12.98 -71.43
N ASP A 334 19.85 -13.75 -72.14
CA ASP A 334 18.48 -14.08 -71.72
C ASP A 334 18.45 -14.94 -70.46
N SER A 335 19.42 -15.85 -70.28
CA SER A 335 19.56 -16.67 -69.07
C SER A 335 19.78 -15.82 -67.82
N CYS A 336 20.57 -14.74 -67.89
CA CYS A 336 20.80 -13.86 -66.75
C CYS A 336 19.57 -12.98 -66.43
N ILE A 337 18.83 -12.56 -67.47
CA ILE A 337 17.61 -11.73 -67.33
C ILE A 337 16.46 -12.53 -66.69
N GLN A 338 16.38 -13.84 -66.95
CA GLN A 338 15.33 -14.71 -66.42
C GLN A 338 15.58 -15.20 -64.98
N THR A 339 16.67 -14.80 -64.32
CA THR A 339 16.99 -15.26 -62.96
C THR A 339 15.94 -14.79 -61.96
N GLN A 340 15.29 -15.74 -61.26
CA GLN A 340 14.27 -15.47 -60.25
C GLN A 340 14.81 -15.70 -58.83
N PHE A 341 14.58 -14.74 -57.94
CA PHE A 341 14.89 -14.86 -56.51
C PHE A 341 13.64 -15.27 -55.73
N SER A 342 13.78 -16.18 -54.77
CA SER A 342 12.68 -16.62 -53.91
C SER A 342 13.12 -16.75 -52.45
N PHE A 343 12.19 -16.48 -51.54
CA PHE A 343 12.36 -16.71 -50.11
C PHE A 343 11.62 -17.99 -49.72
N ASN A 344 12.26 -18.83 -48.90
CA ASN A 344 11.69 -20.11 -48.46
C ASN A 344 11.17 -19.98 -47.02
N ASP A 345 9.85 -19.97 -46.88
CA ASP A 345 9.10 -19.74 -45.65
C ASP A 345 8.43 -21.02 -45.08
N ARG A 346 8.80 -22.21 -45.60
CA ARG A 346 8.14 -23.49 -45.28
C ARG A 346 7.94 -23.76 -43.79
N ASP A 347 8.87 -23.33 -42.95
CA ASP A 347 8.86 -23.60 -41.50
C ASP A 347 8.07 -22.57 -40.67
N GLU A 348 7.54 -21.50 -41.28
CA GLU A 348 6.87 -20.41 -40.56
C GLU A 348 5.70 -20.92 -39.70
N LYS A 349 4.86 -21.81 -40.25
CA LYS A 349 3.72 -22.39 -39.52
C LYS A 349 4.17 -23.24 -38.32
N TYR A 350 5.25 -24.00 -38.49
CA TYR A 350 5.81 -24.82 -37.43
C TYR A 350 6.39 -23.95 -36.32
N LEU A 351 7.16 -22.92 -36.68
CA LEU A 351 7.73 -21.95 -35.75
C LEU A 351 6.64 -21.19 -34.98
N SER A 352 5.59 -20.73 -35.65
CA SER A 352 4.44 -20.08 -35.03
C SER A 352 3.78 -20.95 -33.96
N THR A 353 3.61 -22.25 -34.26
CA THR A 353 3.05 -23.22 -33.30
C THR A 353 3.97 -23.44 -32.11
N ARG A 354 5.29 -23.52 -32.35
CA ARG A 354 6.30 -23.65 -31.30
C ARG A 354 6.36 -22.43 -30.38
N ILE A 355 6.21 -21.22 -30.92
CA ILE A 355 6.20 -19.96 -30.16
C ILE A 355 4.98 -19.91 -29.23
N LYS A 356 3.79 -20.31 -29.70
CA LYS A 356 2.57 -20.33 -28.87
C LYS A 356 2.69 -21.21 -27.62
N ASN A 357 3.47 -22.29 -27.71
CA ASN A 357 3.65 -23.24 -26.62
C ASN A 357 4.91 -22.96 -25.78
N TYR A 358 5.61 -21.86 -26.03
CA TYR A 358 6.86 -21.55 -25.34
C TYR A 358 6.57 -20.76 -24.04
N GLY A 359 7.16 -21.20 -22.92
CA GLY A 359 7.14 -20.46 -21.66
C GLY A 359 5.85 -20.58 -20.85
N GLU A 360 5.22 -21.76 -20.79
CA GLU A 360 4.07 -22.02 -19.90
C GLU A 360 4.48 -21.75 -18.44
N VAL A 361 3.69 -20.92 -17.73
CA VAL A 361 3.95 -20.53 -16.34
C VAL A 361 3.12 -21.40 -15.41
N ASP A 362 3.79 -22.24 -14.62
CA ASP A 362 3.14 -23.09 -13.62
C ASP A 362 3.27 -22.48 -12.21
N SER A 363 2.18 -22.55 -11.43
CA SER A 363 2.19 -22.21 -10.00
C SER A 363 2.03 -23.48 -9.17
N CYS A 364 2.94 -23.71 -8.22
CA CYS A 364 2.84 -24.79 -7.23
C CYS A 364 2.80 -24.16 -5.83
N THR A 365 1.64 -24.20 -5.19
CA THR A 365 1.49 -23.77 -3.79
C THR A 365 1.84 -24.94 -2.88
N GLN A 366 2.94 -24.82 -2.14
CA GLN A 366 3.28 -25.75 -1.06
C GLN A 366 2.60 -25.27 0.23
N ILE A 367 1.67 -26.06 0.76
CA ILE A 367 1.00 -25.75 2.03
C ILE A 367 1.88 -26.26 3.16
N GLU A 368 2.72 -25.40 3.73
CA GLU A 368 3.38 -25.66 5.00
C GLU A 368 2.49 -25.19 6.15
N THR A 369 1.81 -26.12 6.82
CA THR A 369 1.04 -25.80 8.02
C THR A 369 1.99 -25.46 9.16
N THR A 370 1.89 -24.25 9.71
CA THR A 370 2.57 -23.85 10.96
C THR A 370 1.90 -24.54 12.16
N LYS A 371 2.17 -25.83 12.35
CA LYS A 371 1.84 -26.54 13.60
C LYS A 371 3.00 -26.39 14.60
N PRO A 372 2.71 -26.18 15.91
CA PRO A 372 3.74 -26.26 16.93
C PRO A 372 4.28 -27.70 17.00
N ALA A 373 5.59 -27.81 17.19
CA ALA A 373 6.34 -29.06 17.08
C ALA A 373 5.79 -30.17 18.00
N SER A 374 5.16 -31.18 17.42
CA SER A 374 5.20 -32.56 17.92
C SER A 374 4.78 -33.55 16.84
N SER A 375 5.66 -34.54 16.62
CA SER A 375 5.50 -35.78 15.86
C SER A 375 5.18 -35.71 14.35
N SER A 376 6.14 -36.24 13.59
CA SER A 376 6.16 -36.62 12.18
C SER A 376 4.91 -37.32 11.66
N THR A 377 4.41 -36.91 10.49
CA THR A 377 4.25 -37.73 9.27
C THR A 377 3.98 -36.78 8.10
N SER A 378 4.85 -36.79 7.08
CA SER A 378 4.73 -35.98 5.87
C SER A 378 3.74 -36.65 4.91
N THR A 379 2.61 -35.99 4.64
CA THR A 379 1.73 -36.34 3.53
C THR A 379 1.84 -35.24 2.47
N TYR A 380 2.55 -35.57 1.39
CA TYR A 380 2.67 -34.76 0.19
C TYR A 380 1.34 -34.74 -0.55
N SER A 381 0.79 -33.56 -0.82
CA SER A 381 -0.29 -33.38 -1.80
C SER A 381 0.00 -32.12 -2.60
N SER A 382 0.45 -32.30 -3.84
CA SER A 382 0.67 -31.24 -4.81
C SER A 382 -0.61 -31.04 -5.61
N SER A 383 -1.20 -29.85 -5.54
CA SER A 383 -2.29 -29.44 -6.42
C SER A 383 -1.75 -28.43 -7.43
N TYR A 384 -1.69 -28.85 -8.70
CA TYR A 384 -1.31 -27.98 -9.82
C TYR A 384 -2.54 -27.18 -10.28
N ALA A 385 -2.45 -25.85 -10.26
CA ALA A 385 -3.42 -24.98 -10.90
C ALA A 385 -2.79 -24.41 -12.18
N LYS A 386 -3.21 -24.95 -13.34
CA LYS A 386 -2.85 -24.42 -14.66
C LYS A 386 -3.70 -23.20 -14.99
N TYR A 387 -3.08 -22.07 -15.28
CA TYR A 387 -3.76 -20.91 -15.85
C TYR A 387 -3.29 -20.70 -17.29
N GLY A 388 -4.17 -21.01 -18.24
CA GLY A 388 -3.92 -20.86 -19.68
C GLY A 388 -5.18 -21.17 -20.49
N SER A 389 -6.04 -20.17 -20.69
CA SER A 389 -7.22 -20.29 -21.56
C SER A 389 -6.85 -20.06 -23.03
N ALA A 390 -7.09 -21.06 -23.86
CA ALA A 390 -7.27 -20.88 -25.29
C ALA A 390 -8.76 -20.59 -25.57
N THR A 391 -9.09 -19.33 -25.85
CA THR A 391 -10.41 -18.94 -26.38
C THR A 391 -10.40 -18.96 -27.89
N TYR A 392 -11.15 -19.86 -28.52
CA TYR A 392 -11.70 -19.67 -29.86
C TYR A 392 -13.18 -20.06 -29.84
N GLY A 393 -14.05 -19.09 -30.10
CA GLY A 393 -15.47 -19.31 -30.37
C GLY A 393 -15.72 -19.56 -31.87
N GLY A 394 -16.74 -20.34 -32.18
CA GLY A 394 -17.22 -20.55 -33.56
C GLY A 394 -18.05 -21.80 -33.74
N SER A 395 -19.37 -21.61 -33.75
CA SER A 395 -20.50 -22.54 -33.62
C SER A 395 -20.75 -23.61 -34.71
N THR A 396 -21.80 -24.42 -34.44
CA THR A 396 -22.56 -25.39 -35.26
C THR A 396 -21.89 -26.77 -35.47
N SER A 397 -22.51 -27.93 -35.23
CA SER A 397 -23.93 -28.31 -35.27
C SER A 397 -24.19 -29.66 -34.55
N TYR A 398 -25.46 -29.85 -34.18
CA TYR A 398 -26.10 -31.06 -33.62
C TYR A 398 -25.73 -32.37 -34.35
N ASN A 399 -25.40 -33.46 -33.64
CA ASN A 399 -26.37 -34.49 -33.18
C ASN A 399 -25.69 -35.80 -32.72
N ARG A 400 -26.26 -36.36 -31.63
CA ARG A 400 -26.32 -37.78 -31.21
C ARG A 400 -25.06 -38.53 -30.76
N TYR A 401 -24.94 -38.56 -29.44
CA TYR A 401 -24.81 -39.81 -28.69
C TYR A 401 -25.88 -40.83 -29.09
N ASN A 402 -25.49 -42.10 -29.26
CA ASN A 402 -26.05 -43.17 -28.42
C ASN A 402 -25.05 -44.34 -28.30
N PRO A 403 -25.00 -45.03 -27.15
CA PRO A 403 -23.90 -45.89 -26.76
C PRO A 403 -24.13 -47.38 -27.06
N SER A 404 -23.02 -48.11 -26.95
CA SER A 404 -22.91 -49.56 -26.88
C SER A 404 -23.90 -50.19 -25.90
N SER A 405 -24.49 -51.32 -26.29
CA SER A 405 -25.06 -52.31 -25.37
C SER A 405 -24.44 -53.69 -25.62
N TYR A 406 -23.74 -54.14 -24.59
CA TYR A 406 -23.60 -55.52 -24.09
C TYR A 406 -24.01 -56.69 -25.00
N SER A 407 -23.08 -57.62 -25.20
CA SER A 407 -23.22 -59.04 -24.81
C SER A 407 -21.96 -59.81 -25.26
N THR A 408 -21.06 -60.10 -24.32
CA THR A 408 -20.83 -61.43 -23.72
C THR A 408 -20.17 -62.47 -24.64
N SER A 409 -18.97 -62.83 -24.20
CA SER A 409 -18.45 -64.20 -24.09
C SER A 409 -18.11 -64.95 -25.38
N SER A 410 -16.83 -65.30 -25.52
CA SER A 410 -16.30 -66.68 -25.56
C SER A 410 -14.89 -66.64 -26.19
N VAL A 411 -13.81 -66.88 -25.42
CA VAL A 411 -13.10 -68.18 -25.30
C VAL A 411 -12.06 -68.38 -26.43
N TYR A 412 -10.78 -68.35 -26.00
CA TYR A 412 -9.57 -68.97 -26.59
C TYR A 412 -9.21 -68.57 -28.05
N GLY A 413 -7.97 -68.38 -28.45
CA GLY A 413 -6.66 -68.59 -27.85
C GLY A 413 -5.58 -68.29 -28.91
N TYR A 414 -4.35 -68.18 -28.44
CA TYR A 414 -3.07 -68.43 -29.11
C TYR A 414 -2.89 -68.26 -30.63
N GLY A 415 -1.85 -67.50 -30.99
CA GLY A 415 -1.01 -67.74 -32.18
C GLY A 415 -0.80 -66.47 -33.00
N SER A 416 0.27 -65.69 -32.77
CA SER A 416 1.63 -65.88 -33.33
C SER A 416 1.72 -65.76 -34.86
N GLY A 417 2.50 -64.77 -35.32
CA GLY A 417 3.00 -64.65 -36.69
C GLY A 417 2.70 -63.26 -37.25
N LYS A 418 3.66 -62.32 -37.21
CA LYS A 418 4.60 -62.04 -38.32
C LYS A 418 3.81 -62.01 -39.65
N SER A 419 3.81 -60.93 -40.43
CA SER A 419 4.98 -60.56 -41.21
C SER A 419 4.59 -59.51 -42.28
N TYR A 420 5.28 -58.36 -42.25
CA TYR A 420 5.82 -57.63 -43.40
C TYR A 420 4.97 -56.75 -44.36
N TYR A 421 5.67 -55.69 -44.79
CA TYR A 421 5.60 -54.88 -46.02
C TYR A 421 4.56 -53.76 -46.15
N ARG A 422 5.02 -52.54 -45.78
CA ARG A 422 5.26 -51.35 -46.64
C ARG A 422 4.77 -51.42 -48.10
N PRO A 423 4.40 -50.29 -48.73
CA PRO A 423 5.26 -49.09 -48.88
C PRO A 423 4.93 -47.90 -47.99
#